data_AF-A0A482PEF7-F1
#
_entry.id   AF-A0A482PEF7-F1
#
_cell.length_a   1.000
_cell.length_b   1.000
_cell.length_c   1.000
_cell.angle_alpha   90.00
_cell.angle_beta   90.00
_cell.angle_gamma   90.00
#
_symmetry.space_group_name_H-M   'P 1'
#
loop_
_entity.id
_entity.type
_entity.pdbx_description
1 polymer ?
#
loop_
_entity_poly.entity_id
_entity_poly.type
_entity_poly.pdbx_seq_one_letter_code
_entity_poly.pdbx_strand_id
1 'polypeptide(L)'
;MHSQERIELYNAEKILITSLCKGQSDLKLKTEYFRALKNTNEEVNLKLGNSVNQFIKVIENVNLPYKLLKLWQQLDVSALNNNITETEFQFSRKYVEELLDIKLDKIQWHHLDNSLVEHSEGSCWACGDENHHIFTYHDSNGVISTDLLIHEVGHAADYSISRSLNDDNLLLGHATFREAIAYYCQFKYLSEYGSPSLRIGSCGAFVFTYLAILILHYCLEHNIELAELDSNEIIKSASLKELINSYDIFDSTGNYGRSFVANKIEEIKTRFSDLGNLVFHEIQPKFGIVIGLLLLDKDKEFIKTLISKNTIDNSIREIIESFFPDYDVEVDQLQMKMLDYFSL
;
A
#
# COMPACT_ATOMS: atom_id res chain seq x y z
N MET A 1 -10.06 -14.86 -26.36
CA MET A 1 -9.92 -16.26 -25.92
C MET A 1 -8.81 -16.24 -24.89
N HIS A 2 -9.09 -16.67 -23.66
CA HIS A 2 -8.10 -16.64 -22.58
C HIS A 2 -7.09 -17.79 -22.73
N SER A 3 -5.88 -17.57 -22.22
CA SER A 3 -4.87 -18.63 -22.07
C SER A 3 -5.31 -19.69 -21.06
N GLN A 4 -4.63 -20.83 -21.08
CA GLN A 4 -4.90 -21.91 -20.13
C GLN A 4 -4.55 -21.48 -18.70
N GLU A 5 -3.45 -20.75 -18.54
CA GLU A 5 -2.95 -20.22 -17.27
C GLU A 5 -3.93 -19.23 -16.65
N ARG A 6 -4.50 -18.31 -17.46
CA ARG A 6 -5.56 -17.40 -16.98
C ARG A 6 -6.82 -18.15 -16.56
N ILE A 7 -7.22 -19.18 -17.30
CA ILE A 7 -8.38 -20.02 -16.93
C ILE A 7 -8.14 -20.71 -15.59
N GLU A 8 -6.94 -21.24 -15.36
CA GLU A 8 -6.54 -21.86 -14.09
C GLU A 8 -6.56 -20.86 -12.93
N LEU A 9 -6.01 -19.66 -13.14
CA LEU A 9 -6.09 -18.57 -12.16
C LEU A 9 -7.54 -18.24 -11.81
N TYR A 10 -8.41 -18.04 -12.80
CA TYR A 10 -9.82 -17.68 -12.55
C TYR A 10 -10.58 -18.78 -11.82
N ASN A 11 -10.24 -20.05 -12.03
CA ASN A 11 -10.82 -21.14 -11.24
C ASN A 11 -10.33 -21.12 -9.79
N ALA A 12 -9.04 -20.85 -9.55
CA ALA A 12 -8.49 -20.71 -8.21
C ALA A 12 -9.11 -19.52 -7.45
N GLU A 13 -9.28 -18.37 -8.13
CA GLU A 13 -9.95 -17.18 -7.60
C GLU A 13 -11.38 -17.49 -7.13
N LYS A 14 -12.18 -18.14 -7.98
CA LYS A 14 -13.57 -18.51 -7.64
C LYS A 14 -13.65 -19.40 -6.40
N ILE A 15 -12.75 -20.38 -6.29
CA ILE A 15 -12.70 -21.30 -5.14
C ILE A 15 -12.32 -20.53 -3.87
N LEU A 16 -11.26 -19.70 -3.94
CA LEU A 16 -10.80 -18.89 -2.83
C LEU A 16 -11.90 -17.94 -2.34
N ILE A 17 -12.50 -17.18 -3.25
CA ILE A 17 -13.55 -16.21 -2.92
C ILE A 17 -14.78 -16.89 -2.31
N THR A 18 -15.18 -18.05 -2.82
CA THR A 18 -16.26 -18.85 -2.21
C THR A 18 -15.96 -19.22 -0.75
N SER A 19 -14.69 -19.46 -0.41
CA SER A 19 -14.25 -19.71 0.97
C SER A 19 -14.23 -18.43 1.81
N LEU A 20 -13.67 -17.34 1.27
CA LEU A 20 -13.61 -16.04 1.95
C LEU A 20 -15.01 -15.49 2.28
N CYS A 21 -15.97 -15.58 1.35
CA CYS A 21 -17.37 -15.17 1.58
C CYS A 21 -18.08 -16.00 2.67
N LYS A 22 -17.53 -17.17 3.06
CA LYS A 22 -18.01 -17.97 4.20
C LYS A 22 -17.28 -17.63 5.51
N GLY A 23 -16.45 -16.58 5.51
CA GLY A 23 -15.61 -16.20 6.65
C GLY A 23 -14.45 -17.16 6.90
N GLN A 24 -14.03 -17.94 5.91
CA GLN A 24 -12.96 -18.92 6.03
C GLN A 24 -11.70 -18.41 5.35
N SER A 25 -10.56 -18.38 6.08
CA SER A 25 -9.24 -18.16 5.50
C SER A 25 -8.47 -19.47 5.46
N ASP A 26 -8.53 -20.17 4.32
CA ASP A 26 -7.78 -21.40 4.09
C ASP A 26 -6.41 -21.09 3.46
N LEU A 27 -5.34 -21.36 4.20
CA LEU A 27 -3.95 -21.18 3.75
C LEU A 27 -3.64 -21.98 2.49
N LYS A 28 -4.22 -23.18 2.34
CA LYS A 28 -4.03 -24.03 1.17
C LYS A 28 -4.64 -23.37 -0.07
N LEU A 29 -5.85 -22.81 0.04
CA LEU A 29 -6.50 -22.11 -1.07
C LEU A 29 -5.73 -20.84 -1.47
N LYS A 30 -5.23 -20.06 -0.49
CA LYS A 30 -4.36 -18.91 -0.77
C LYS A 30 -3.08 -19.34 -1.49
N THR A 31 -2.45 -20.43 -1.04
CA THR A 31 -1.25 -20.99 -1.68
C THR A 31 -1.52 -21.43 -3.12
N GLU A 32 -2.66 -22.09 -3.36
CA GLU A 32 -3.06 -22.51 -4.71
C GLU A 32 -3.34 -21.32 -5.62
N TYR A 33 -4.01 -20.27 -5.12
CA TYR A 33 -4.21 -19.01 -5.83
C TYR A 33 -2.89 -18.34 -6.22
N PHE A 34 -1.98 -18.13 -5.25
CA PHE A 34 -0.68 -17.50 -5.53
C PHE A 34 0.18 -18.34 -6.47
N ARG A 35 0.09 -19.67 -6.39
CA ARG A 35 0.75 -20.57 -7.35
C ARG A 35 0.18 -20.39 -8.76
N ALA A 36 -1.14 -20.37 -8.92
CA ALA A 36 -1.78 -20.17 -10.22
C ALA A 36 -1.43 -18.78 -10.80
N LEU A 37 -1.41 -17.74 -9.97
CA LEU A 37 -1.01 -16.39 -10.37
C LEU A 37 0.46 -16.33 -10.81
N LYS A 38 1.36 -16.96 -10.05
CA LYS A 38 2.78 -17.05 -10.42
C LYS A 38 2.99 -17.80 -11.74
N ASN A 39 2.16 -18.79 -12.04
CA ASN A 39 2.25 -19.55 -13.27
C ASN A 39 1.85 -18.74 -14.53
N THR A 40 1.20 -17.58 -14.40
CA THR A 40 0.89 -16.72 -15.55
C THR A 40 2.11 -15.93 -16.03
N ASN A 41 3.24 -15.99 -15.33
CA ASN A 41 4.44 -15.24 -15.68
C ASN A 41 5.71 -16.09 -15.45
N GLU A 42 6.52 -16.25 -16.50
CA GLU A 42 7.78 -16.98 -16.40
C GLU A 42 8.79 -16.22 -15.53
N GLU A 43 9.65 -16.95 -14.80
CA GLU A 43 10.72 -16.37 -13.97
C GLU A 43 10.25 -15.37 -12.90
N VAL A 44 8.98 -15.42 -12.49
CA VAL A 44 8.37 -14.48 -11.54
C VAL A 44 9.20 -14.26 -10.27
N ASN A 45 9.76 -15.32 -9.66
CA ASN A 45 10.56 -15.18 -8.45
C ASN A 45 11.87 -14.40 -8.70
N LEU A 46 12.49 -14.57 -9.86
CA LEU A 46 13.68 -13.80 -10.27
C LEU A 46 13.31 -12.33 -10.48
N LYS A 47 12.20 -12.05 -11.17
CA LYS A 47 11.71 -10.69 -11.43
C LYS A 47 11.32 -9.96 -10.14
N LEU A 48 10.66 -10.63 -9.20
CA LEU A 48 10.35 -10.09 -7.87
C LEU A 48 11.64 -9.79 -7.08
N GLY A 49 12.62 -10.69 -7.11
CA GLY A 49 13.93 -10.45 -6.48
C GLY A 49 14.69 -9.27 -7.07
N ASN A 50 14.63 -9.10 -8.41
CA ASN A 50 15.19 -7.93 -9.08
C ASN A 50 14.47 -6.64 -8.69
N SER A 51 13.13 -6.67 -8.57
CA SER A 51 12.33 -5.53 -8.12
C SER A 51 12.74 -5.08 -6.72
N VAL A 52 12.97 -6.00 -5.77
CA VAL A 52 13.47 -5.69 -4.42
C VAL A 52 14.78 -4.91 -4.47
N ASN A 53 15.76 -5.38 -5.26
CA ASN A 53 17.06 -4.72 -5.38
C ASN A 53 16.98 -3.34 -6.05
N GLN A 54 16.13 -3.20 -7.05
CA GLN A 54 15.89 -1.91 -7.72
C GLN A 54 15.24 -0.91 -6.76
N PHE A 55 14.35 -1.37 -5.89
CA PHE A 55 13.61 -0.51 -4.98
C PHE A 55 14.48 0.20 -3.95
N ILE A 56 15.61 -0.38 -3.56
CA ILE A 56 16.58 0.26 -2.65
C ILE A 56 16.99 1.65 -3.18
N LYS A 57 17.19 1.78 -4.50
CA LYS A 57 17.52 3.08 -5.12
C LYS A 57 16.32 4.03 -5.19
N VAL A 58 15.12 3.48 -5.35
CA VAL A 58 13.87 4.27 -5.44
C VAL A 58 13.61 5.01 -4.13
N ILE A 59 13.97 4.42 -2.98
CA ILE A 59 13.69 4.99 -1.65
C ILE A 59 14.88 5.75 -1.04
N GLU A 60 16.01 5.84 -1.75
CA GLU A 60 17.27 6.35 -1.21
C GLU A 60 17.14 7.75 -0.59
N ASN A 61 16.38 8.63 -1.25
CA ASN A 61 16.22 10.04 -0.86
C ASN A 61 14.97 10.32 -0.02
N VAL A 62 14.24 9.28 0.41
CA VAL A 62 13.03 9.48 1.20
C VAL A 62 13.40 10.00 2.59
N ASN A 63 12.92 11.20 2.92
CA ASN A 63 13.15 11.83 4.21
C ASN A 63 11.90 12.56 4.71
N LEU A 64 11.52 12.31 5.96
CA LEU A 64 10.42 13.00 6.64
C LEU A 64 10.98 13.86 7.78
N PRO A 65 10.80 15.19 7.76
CA PRO A 65 11.31 16.05 8.81
C PRO A 65 10.42 16.05 10.05
N TYR A 66 10.99 16.40 11.20
CA TYR A 66 10.30 16.46 12.50
C TYR A 66 8.95 17.17 12.45
N LYS A 67 8.86 18.32 11.77
CA LYS A 67 7.62 19.11 11.70
C LYS A 67 6.47 18.33 11.07
N LEU A 68 6.77 17.52 10.05
CA LEU A 68 5.79 16.68 9.39
C LEU A 68 5.44 15.48 10.28
N LEU A 69 6.46 14.80 10.82
CA LEU A 69 6.30 13.65 11.72
C LEU A 69 5.44 13.97 12.96
N LYS A 70 5.53 15.20 13.46
CA LYS A 70 4.75 15.67 14.61
C LYS A 70 3.25 15.76 14.33
N LEU A 71 2.83 15.95 13.08
CA LEU A 71 1.40 16.05 12.73
C LEU A 71 0.64 14.78 13.11
N TRP A 72 1.21 13.59 12.87
CA TRP A 72 0.57 12.32 13.22
C TRP A 72 0.42 12.12 14.73
N GLN A 73 1.36 12.64 15.54
CA GLN A 73 1.28 12.52 17.00
C GLN A 73 0.19 13.40 17.62
N GLN A 74 -0.32 14.37 16.86
CA GLN A 74 -1.36 15.29 17.28
C GLN A 74 -2.74 14.91 16.73
N LEU A 75 -2.83 13.83 15.95
CA LEU A 75 -4.10 13.37 15.40
C LEU A 75 -4.99 12.77 16.47
N ASP A 76 -6.24 13.20 16.48
CA ASP A 76 -7.31 12.48 17.15
C ASP A 76 -7.75 11.30 16.28
N VAL A 77 -7.24 10.11 16.58
CA VAL A 77 -7.53 8.88 15.85
C VAL A 77 -9.03 8.53 15.88
N SER A 78 -9.76 8.95 16.93
CA SER A 78 -11.19 8.70 17.02
C SER A 78 -12.00 9.45 15.95
N ALA A 79 -11.47 10.58 15.46
CA ALA A 79 -12.07 11.38 14.41
C ALA A 79 -11.83 10.85 12.99
N LEU A 80 -11.02 9.79 12.83
CA LEU A 80 -10.73 9.19 11.52
C LEU A 80 -11.78 8.16 11.09
N ASN A 81 -12.57 7.64 12.04
CA ASN A 81 -13.54 6.58 11.80
C ASN A 81 -14.89 7.12 11.33
N ASN A 82 -15.54 6.40 10.40
CA ASN A 82 -16.96 6.53 10.15
C ASN A 82 -17.61 5.18 9.88
N ASN A 83 -18.87 5.03 10.30
CA ASN A 83 -19.62 3.82 9.99
C ASN A 83 -19.74 3.67 8.47
N ILE A 84 -19.45 2.48 7.96
CA ILE A 84 -19.66 2.11 6.56
C ILE A 84 -20.92 1.25 6.45
N THR A 85 -21.80 1.60 5.53
CA THR A 85 -22.98 0.82 5.18
C THR A 85 -23.00 0.56 3.68
N GLU A 86 -24.02 -0.14 3.19
CA GLU A 86 -24.24 -0.31 1.75
C GLU A 86 -24.34 1.05 1.03
N THR A 87 -24.82 2.10 1.71
CA THR A 87 -24.89 3.45 1.14
C THR A 87 -23.50 4.00 0.82
N GLU A 88 -22.58 3.93 1.78
CA GLU A 88 -21.19 4.36 1.61
C GLU A 88 -20.49 3.51 0.54
N PHE A 89 -20.72 2.20 0.50
CA PHE A 89 -20.17 1.35 -0.56
C PHE A 89 -20.68 1.73 -1.96
N GLN A 90 -21.99 1.93 -2.12
CA GLN A 90 -22.57 2.34 -3.41
C GLN A 90 -22.05 3.72 -3.86
N PHE A 91 -21.89 4.64 -2.90
CA PHE A 91 -21.24 5.92 -3.15
C PHE A 91 -19.78 5.74 -3.60
N SER A 92 -18.98 4.96 -2.87
CA SER A 92 -17.57 4.74 -3.19
C SER A 92 -17.38 4.08 -4.55
N ARG A 93 -18.23 3.09 -4.89
CA ARG A 93 -18.23 2.48 -6.22
C ARG A 93 -18.45 3.53 -7.30
N LYS A 94 -19.53 4.31 -7.19
CA LYS A 94 -19.89 5.32 -8.17
C LYS A 94 -18.80 6.39 -8.31
N TYR A 95 -18.21 6.81 -7.20
CA TYR A 95 -17.12 7.78 -7.20
C TYR A 95 -15.94 7.30 -8.04
N VAL A 96 -15.48 6.07 -7.82
CA VAL A 96 -14.35 5.50 -8.59
C VAL A 96 -14.73 5.20 -10.04
N GLU A 97 -15.96 4.76 -10.31
CA GLU A 97 -16.49 4.60 -11.67
C GLU A 97 -16.40 5.91 -12.47
N GLU A 98 -16.78 7.04 -11.85
CA GLU A 98 -16.72 8.37 -12.45
C GLU A 98 -15.26 8.86 -12.57
N LEU A 99 -14.46 8.70 -11.52
CA LEU A 99 -13.07 9.16 -11.46
C LEU A 99 -12.20 8.50 -12.53
N LEU A 100 -12.37 7.19 -12.73
CA LEU A 100 -11.57 6.40 -13.67
C LEU A 100 -12.32 6.06 -14.96
N ASP A 101 -13.58 6.45 -15.12
CA ASP A 101 -14.40 6.14 -16.30
C ASP A 101 -14.37 4.64 -16.63
N ILE A 102 -14.84 3.85 -15.67
CA ILE A 102 -14.87 2.39 -15.69
C ILE A 102 -16.20 1.91 -15.12
N LYS A 103 -16.62 0.70 -15.52
CA LYS A 103 -17.85 0.08 -15.01
C LYS A 103 -17.51 -0.96 -13.94
N LEU A 104 -18.08 -0.82 -12.75
CA LEU A 104 -17.82 -1.67 -11.59
C LEU A 104 -19.11 -2.31 -11.04
N ASP A 105 -20.19 -2.38 -11.82
CA ASP A 105 -21.51 -2.86 -11.39
C ASP A 105 -21.55 -4.31 -10.85
N LYS A 106 -20.48 -5.08 -11.06
CA LYS A 106 -20.34 -6.49 -10.66
C LYS A 106 -19.50 -6.71 -9.41
N ILE A 107 -18.88 -5.67 -8.86
CA ILE A 107 -18.12 -5.81 -7.62
C ILE A 107 -19.06 -6.00 -6.42
N GLN A 108 -18.62 -6.76 -5.42
CA GLN A 108 -19.41 -7.04 -4.21
C GLN A 108 -18.65 -6.65 -2.95
N TRP A 109 -19.37 -6.09 -1.98
CA TRP A 109 -18.81 -5.78 -0.67
C TRP A 109 -19.30 -6.76 0.40
N HIS A 110 -18.38 -7.15 1.28
CA HIS A 110 -18.60 -8.06 2.39
C HIS A 110 -17.98 -7.46 3.65
N HIS A 111 -18.79 -7.21 4.68
CA HIS A 111 -18.27 -6.84 6.00
C HIS A 111 -18.15 -8.08 6.88
N LEU A 112 -16.96 -8.34 7.43
CA LEU A 112 -16.67 -9.53 8.22
C LEU A 112 -16.21 -9.17 9.63
N ASP A 113 -16.62 -9.96 10.63
CA ASP A 113 -16.28 -9.71 12.04
C ASP A 113 -14.81 -9.95 12.36
N ASN A 114 -14.10 -10.75 11.55
CA ASN A 114 -12.69 -11.09 11.77
C ASN A 114 -11.90 -10.85 10.49
N SER A 115 -10.67 -10.35 10.65
CA SER A 115 -9.79 -10.16 9.52
C SER A 115 -9.36 -11.49 8.89
N LEU A 116 -9.52 -11.58 7.57
CA LEU A 116 -9.06 -12.73 6.77
C LEU A 116 -7.63 -12.53 6.25
N VAL A 117 -7.06 -11.34 6.41
CA VAL A 117 -5.72 -10.97 5.95
C VAL A 117 -4.97 -10.35 7.11
N GLU A 118 -3.84 -10.92 7.48
CA GLU A 118 -3.06 -10.42 8.62
C GLU A 118 -2.69 -8.94 8.42
N HIS A 119 -3.02 -8.13 9.43
CA HIS A 119 -2.70 -6.70 9.47
C HIS A 119 -3.31 -5.86 8.33
N SER A 120 -4.54 -6.20 7.91
CA SER A 120 -5.30 -5.43 6.92
C SER A 120 -6.65 -5.00 7.47
N GLU A 121 -7.04 -3.75 7.21
CA GLU A 121 -8.34 -3.17 7.57
C GLU A 121 -9.39 -3.43 6.46
N GLY A 122 -8.92 -3.56 5.22
CA GLY A 122 -9.70 -3.97 4.04
C GLY A 122 -8.88 -4.90 3.13
N SER A 123 -9.54 -5.53 2.16
CA SER A 123 -8.85 -6.12 1.01
C SER A 123 -9.76 -6.30 -0.19
N CYS A 124 -9.18 -6.17 -1.38
CA CYS A 124 -9.84 -6.43 -2.65
C CYS A 124 -9.26 -7.69 -3.34
N TRP A 125 -10.13 -8.66 -3.63
CA TRP A 125 -9.78 -9.91 -4.29
C TRP A 125 -10.43 -10.00 -5.66
N ALA A 126 -9.62 -10.24 -6.69
CA ALA A 126 -10.11 -10.34 -8.04
C ALA A 126 -10.83 -11.67 -8.31
N CYS A 127 -11.91 -11.65 -9.10
CA CYS A 127 -12.64 -12.84 -9.56
C CYS A 127 -12.95 -12.73 -11.06
N GLY A 128 -12.13 -13.37 -11.90
CA GLY A 128 -12.23 -13.19 -13.34
C GLY A 128 -12.01 -11.73 -13.75
N ASP A 129 -12.60 -11.29 -14.85
CA ASP A 129 -12.33 -9.96 -15.40
C ASP A 129 -13.00 -8.81 -14.63
N GLU A 130 -14.12 -9.06 -13.93
CA GLU A 130 -15.04 -7.97 -13.49
C GLU A 130 -15.75 -8.20 -12.15
N ASN A 131 -15.76 -9.42 -11.59
CA ASN A 131 -16.60 -9.76 -10.42
C ASN A 131 -15.82 -9.64 -9.10
N HIS A 132 -15.00 -8.61 -8.92
CA HIS A 132 -14.10 -8.50 -7.78
C HIS A 132 -14.85 -8.34 -6.44
N HIS A 133 -14.24 -8.80 -5.35
CA HIS A 133 -14.84 -8.81 -4.01
C HIS A 133 -14.02 -7.95 -3.05
N ILE A 134 -14.70 -7.02 -2.38
CA ILE A 134 -14.13 -6.15 -1.36
C ILE A 134 -14.56 -6.68 0.00
N PHE A 135 -13.60 -6.83 0.89
CA PHE A 135 -13.81 -7.24 2.27
C PHE A 135 -13.34 -6.12 3.20
N THR A 136 -14.15 -5.77 4.18
CA THR A 136 -13.73 -4.92 5.30
C THR A 136 -13.90 -5.68 6.61
N TYR A 137 -13.05 -5.37 7.59
CA TYR A 137 -12.97 -6.15 8.82
C TYR A 137 -13.20 -5.26 10.04
N HIS A 138 -13.81 -5.82 11.09
CA HIS A 138 -13.80 -5.15 12.38
C HIS A 138 -12.41 -5.27 13.02
N ASP A 139 -11.68 -4.17 13.11
CA ASP A 139 -10.44 -4.07 13.88
C ASP A 139 -10.66 -3.10 15.05
N SER A 140 -10.39 -3.56 16.27
CA SER A 140 -10.45 -2.71 17.48
C SER A 140 -9.47 -1.53 17.45
N ASN A 141 -8.40 -1.64 16.65
CA ASN A 141 -7.37 -0.61 16.51
C ASN A 141 -7.32 0.00 15.09
N GLY A 142 -8.09 -0.55 14.16
CA GLY A 142 -8.08 -0.10 12.76
C GLY A 142 -9.10 0.99 12.50
N VAL A 143 -8.88 1.74 11.43
CA VAL A 143 -9.81 2.77 10.98
C VAL A 143 -10.72 2.19 9.91
N ILE A 144 -12.02 2.11 10.19
CA ILE A 144 -13.04 1.80 9.20
C ILE A 144 -13.66 3.12 8.77
N SER A 145 -13.55 3.40 7.47
CA SER A 145 -14.02 4.66 6.90
C SER A 145 -14.46 4.51 5.45
N THR A 146 -15.18 5.51 4.94
CA THR A 146 -15.59 5.55 3.53
C THR A 146 -14.38 5.64 2.60
N ASP A 147 -13.30 6.32 2.99
CA ASP A 147 -12.10 6.41 2.15
C ASP A 147 -11.34 5.08 2.06
N LEU A 148 -11.41 4.21 3.08
CA LEU A 148 -10.95 2.82 2.95
C LEU A 148 -11.75 2.07 1.87
N LEU A 149 -13.08 2.24 1.81
CA LEU A 149 -13.88 1.65 0.72
C LEU A 149 -13.48 2.23 -0.65
N ILE A 150 -13.20 3.53 -0.74
CA ILE A 150 -12.70 4.15 -1.99
C ILE A 150 -11.38 3.50 -2.41
N HIS A 151 -10.46 3.28 -1.48
CA HIS A 151 -9.18 2.62 -1.71
C HIS A 151 -9.39 1.20 -2.29
N GLU A 152 -10.19 0.37 -1.63
CA GLU A 152 -10.44 -1.01 -2.07
C GLU A 152 -11.20 -1.10 -3.41
N VAL A 153 -12.10 -0.15 -3.68
CA VAL A 153 -12.74 0.00 -4.99
C VAL A 153 -11.72 0.44 -6.04
N GLY A 154 -10.73 1.25 -5.68
CA GLY A 154 -9.59 1.60 -6.52
C GLY A 154 -8.81 0.37 -7.00
N HIS A 155 -8.56 -0.61 -6.12
CA HIS A 155 -8.00 -1.90 -6.53
C HIS A 155 -8.91 -2.67 -7.49
N ALA A 156 -10.23 -2.66 -7.25
CA ALA A 156 -11.18 -3.31 -8.16
C ALA A 156 -11.14 -2.66 -9.57
N ALA A 157 -10.98 -1.34 -9.64
CA ALA A 157 -10.80 -0.62 -10.89
C ALA A 157 -9.48 -0.98 -11.60
N ASP A 158 -8.36 -1.06 -10.87
CA ASP A 158 -7.08 -1.54 -11.41
C ASP A 158 -7.23 -2.95 -12.02
N TYR A 159 -7.85 -3.88 -11.28
CA TYR A 159 -8.11 -5.23 -11.79
C TYR A 159 -8.99 -5.23 -13.05
N SER A 160 -10.10 -4.50 -13.04
CA SER A 160 -11.02 -4.45 -14.18
C SER A 160 -10.37 -3.85 -15.43
N ILE A 161 -9.63 -2.75 -15.26
CA ILE A 161 -8.92 -2.09 -16.38
C ILE A 161 -7.81 -2.99 -16.92
N SER A 162 -6.91 -3.49 -16.07
CA SER A 162 -5.80 -4.34 -16.49
C SER A 162 -6.26 -5.63 -17.17
N ARG A 163 -7.29 -6.30 -16.63
CA ARG A 163 -7.80 -7.56 -17.19
C ARG A 163 -8.54 -7.38 -18.50
N SER A 164 -9.21 -6.24 -18.70
CA SER A 164 -9.90 -5.91 -19.95
C SER A 164 -8.97 -5.83 -21.17
N LEU A 165 -7.67 -5.59 -20.95
CA LEU A 165 -6.66 -5.55 -22.01
C LEU A 165 -6.33 -6.95 -22.55
N ASN A 166 -6.78 -8.02 -21.88
CA ASN A 166 -6.55 -9.42 -22.25
C ASN A 166 -5.05 -9.75 -22.49
N ASP A 167 -4.19 -9.12 -21.70
CA ASP A 167 -2.75 -9.42 -21.59
C ASP A 167 -2.48 -10.12 -20.26
N ASP A 168 -1.85 -11.30 -20.31
CA ASP A 168 -1.56 -12.11 -19.12
C ASP A 168 -0.42 -11.54 -18.28
N ASN A 169 0.46 -10.74 -18.88
CA ASN A 169 1.55 -10.07 -18.16
C ASN A 169 1.03 -9.01 -17.17
N LEU A 170 -0.21 -8.56 -17.34
CA LEU A 170 -0.87 -7.60 -16.44
C LEU A 170 -1.63 -8.28 -15.29
N LEU A 171 -1.79 -9.61 -15.32
CA LEU A 171 -2.40 -10.34 -14.20
C LEU A 171 -1.56 -10.22 -12.92
N LEU A 172 -0.23 -10.06 -13.08
CA LEU A 172 0.72 -9.82 -12.00
C LEU A 172 1.56 -8.56 -12.26
N GLY A 173 1.19 -7.47 -11.60
CA GLY A 173 1.92 -6.19 -11.61
C GLY A 173 2.74 -5.97 -10.34
N HIS A 174 3.50 -4.86 -10.30
CA HIS A 174 4.18 -4.42 -9.08
C HIS A 174 3.17 -3.95 -8.04
N ALA A 175 3.31 -4.43 -6.80
CA ALA A 175 2.44 -4.07 -5.69
C ALA A 175 2.40 -2.54 -5.46
N THR A 176 3.55 -1.87 -5.55
CA THR A 176 3.67 -0.41 -5.40
C THR A 176 2.69 0.36 -6.28
N PHE A 177 2.56 0.00 -7.56
CA PHE A 177 1.67 0.73 -8.46
C PHE A 177 0.21 0.37 -8.24
N ARG A 178 -0.11 -0.88 -7.88
CA ARG A 178 -1.48 -1.27 -7.52
C ARG A 178 -1.99 -0.49 -6.32
N GLU A 179 -1.14 -0.37 -5.29
CA GLU A 179 -1.39 0.47 -4.12
C GLU A 179 -1.47 1.95 -4.51
N ALA A 180 -0.57 2.44 -5.37
CA ALA A 180 -0.60 3.83 -5.81
C ALA A 180 -1.90 4.23 -6.51
N ILE A 181 -2.49 3.34 -7.31
CA ILE A 181 -3.78 3.58 -7.97
C ILE A 181 -4.91 3.63 -6.94
N ALA A 182 -4.89 2.74 -5.95
CA ALA A 182 -5.87 2.75 -4.86
C ALA A 182 -5.74 4.02 -3.99
N TYR A 183 -4.52 4.40 -3.61
CA TYR A 183 -4.23 5.65 -2.92
C TYR A 183 -4.57 6.88 -3.74
N TYR A 184 -4.36 6.87 -5.06
CA TYR A 184 -4.81 7.96 -5.94
C TYR A 184 -6.33 8.19 -5.81
N CYS A 185 -7.12 7.10 -5.86
CA CYS A 185 -8.57 7.19 -5.69
C CYS A 185 -8.94 7.75 -4.30
N GLN A 186 -8.29 7.21 -3.25
CA GLN A 186 -8.49 7.65 -1.86
C GLN A 186 -8.15 9.12 -1.66
N PHE A 187 -7.00 9.58 -2.17
CA PHE A 187 -6.53 10.95 -2.00
C PHE A 187 -7.33 11.95 -2.83
N LYS A 188 -7.79 11.59 -4.03
CA LYS A 188 -8.76 12.41 -4.79
C LYS A 188 -10.04 12.61 -4.00
N TYR A 189 -10.62 11.54 -3.46
CA TYR A 189 -11.81 11.60 -2.61
C TYR A 189 -11.58 12.49 -1.38
N LEU A 190 -10.48 12.28 -0.65
CA LEU A 190 -10.17 13.06 0.55
C LEU A 190 -9.84 14.52 0.24
N SER A 191 -9.33 14.83 -0.95
CA SER A 191 -9.11 16.21 -1.41
C SER A 191 -10.42 16.96 -1.63
N GLU A 192 -11.47 16.27 -2.07
CA GLU A 192 -12.78 16.84 -2.37
C GLU A 192 -13.73 16.85 -1.16
N TYR A 193 -13.69 15.80 -0.33
CA TYR A 193 -14.66 15.57 0.75
C TYR A 193 -14.03 15.43 2.14
N GLY A 194 -12.72 15.19 2.22
CA GLY A 194 -12.00 14.94 3.46
C GLY A 194 -11.54 16.23 4.16
N SER A 195 -11.49 16.16 5.49
CA SER A 195 -10.86 17.19 6.34
C SER A 195 -9.33 17.08 6.32
N PRO A 196 -8.59 18.13 6.71
CA PRO A 196 -7.14 18.05 6.90
C PRO A 196 -6.71 16.87 7.78
N SER A 197 -7.44 16.60 8.88
CA SER A 197 -7.14 15.47 9.77
C SER A 197 -7.27 14.12 9.09
N LEU A 198 -8.31 13.91 8.26
CA LEU A 198 -8.46 12.68 7.49
C LEU A 198 -7.33 12.51 6.47
N ARG A 199 -6.91 13.60 5.81
CA ARG A 199 -5.79 13.57 4.86
C ARG A 199 -4.47 13.20 5.54
N ILE A 200 -4.15 13.82 6.68
CA ILE A 200 -2.96 13.45 7.47
C ILE A 200 -3.06 11.99 7.91
N GLY A 201 -4.23 11.57 8.43
CA GLY A 201 -4.49 10.20 8.87
C GLY A 201 -4.29 9.16 7.77
N SER A 202 -4.74 9.45 6.54
CA SER A 202 -4.60 8.55 5.38
C SER A 202 -3.15 8.23 4.99
N CYS A 203 -2.19 9.06 5.41
CA CYS A 203 -0.76 8.80 5.22
C CYS A 203 -0.06 8.22 6.46
N GLY A 204 -0.79 7.93 7.54
CA GLY A 204 -0.22 7.51 8.83
C GLY A 204 0.56 6.19 8.78
N ALA A 205 0.10 5.23 7.97
CA ALA A 205 0.81 3.96 7.76
C ALA A 205 2.24 4.17 7.24
N PHE A 206 2.48 5.24 6.47
CA PHE A 206 3.80 5.55 5.93
C PHE A 206 4.84 5.88 7.00
N VAL A 207 4.45 6.26 8.22
CA VAL A 207 5.42 6.51 9.31
C VAL A 207 6.13 5.21 9.71
N PHE A 208 5.42 4.08 9.75
CA PHE A 208 6.02 2.78 10.02
C PHE A 208 6.89 2.31 8.84
N THR A 209 6.42 2.54 7.61
CA THR A 209 7.21 2.28 6.40
C THR A 209 8.49 3.13 6.35
N TYR A 210 8.43 4.39 6.78
CA TYR A 210 9.58 5.27 6.89
C TYR A 210 10.60 4.74 7.89
N LEU A 211 10.16 4.23 9.05
CA LEU A 211 11.05 3.52 9.98
C LEU A 211 11.70 2.29 9.32
N ALA A 212 10.94 1.50 8.56
CA ALA A 212 11.48 0.36 7.81
C ALA A 212 12.54 0.77 6.78
N ILE A 213 12.36 1.90 6.09
CA ILE A 213 13.35 2.47 5.17
C ILE A 213 14.63 2.87 5.93
N LEU A 214 14.50 3.55 7.07
CA LEU A 214 15.65 3.95 7.89
C LEU A 214 16.43 2.73 8.42
N ILE A 215 15.73 1.66 8.83
CA ILE A 215 16.34 0.39 9.23
C ILE A 215 17.08 -0.26 8.07
N LEU A 216 16.45 -0.34 6.89
CA LEU A 216 17.06 -0.92 5.70
C LEU A 216 18.36 -0.20 5.35
N HIS A 217 18.34 1.14 5.28
CA HIS A 217 19.54 1.94 4.99
C HIS A 217 20.64 1.70 6.03
N TYR A 218 20.29 1.70 7.32
CA TYR A 218 21.25 1.43 8.39
C TYR A 218 21.88 0.04 8.27
N CYS A 219 21.07 -1.00 8.06
CA CYS A 219 21.57 -2.37 7.90
C CYS A 219 22.48 -2.50 6.67
N LEU A 220 22.15 -1.86 5.55
CA LEU A 220 22.98 -1.88 4.34
C LEU A 220 24.29 -1.11 4.54
N GLU A 221 24.26 0.08 5.15
CA GLU A 221 25.44 0.91 5.42
C GLU A 221 26.43 0.20 6.36
N HIS A 222 25.90 -0.48 7.38
CA HIS A 222 26.70 -1.17 8.40
C HIS A 222 26.96 -2.65 8.09
N ASN A 223 26.41 -3.18 6.99
CA ASN A 223 26.47 -4.59 6.61
C ASN A 223 26.02 -5.53 7.75
N ILE A 224 24.82 -5.28 8.27
CA ILE A 224 24.18 -6.02 9.37
C ILE A 224 22.92 -6.71 8.84
N GLU A 225 22.70 -7.97 9.22
CA GLU A 225 21.44 -8.66 8.92
C GLU A 225 20.29 -8.14 9.80
N LEU A 226 19.05 -8.13 9.29
CA LEU A 226 17.89 -7.63 10.04
C LEU A 226 17.74 -8.32 11.42
N ALA A 227 17.96 -9.64 11.48
CA ALA A 227 17.87 -10.42 12.71
C ALA A 227 18.93 -10.02 13.76
N GLU A 228 20.08 -9.50 13.33
CA GLU A 228 21.21 -9.11 14.18
C GLU A 228 21.15 -7.64 14.64
N LEU A 229 20.17 -6.88 14.15
CA LEU A 229 20.03 -5.47 14.49
C LEU A 229 19.70 -5.28 15.99
N ASP A 230 20.58 -4.57 16.71
CA ASP A 230 20.33 -4.13 18.09
C ASP A 230 19.53 -2.83 18.10
N SER A 231 18.28 -2.89 18.55
CA SER A 231 17.38 -1.74 18.67
C SER A 231 17.93 -0.65 19.58
N ASN A 232 18.77 -0.97 20.58
CA ASN A 232 19.36 0.02 21.49
C ASN A 232 20.54 0.78 20.86
N GLU A 233 21.21 0.20 19.87
CA GLU A 233 22.30 0.86 19.14
C GLU A 233 21.76 1.76 18.04
N ILE A 234 20.86 1.25 17.19
CA ILE A 234 20.33 2.03 16.06
C ILE A 234 19.58 3.29 16.52
N ILE A 235 18.85 3.29 17.65
CA ILE A 235 18.16 4.49 18.17
C ILE A 235 19.11 5.64 18.60
N LYS A 236 20.42 5.39 18.63
CA LYS A 236 21.44 6.41 18.85
C LYS A 236 21.90 7.06 17.54
N SER A 237 21.56 6.46 16.39
CA SER A 237 21.89 6.97 15.06
C SER A 237 21.25 8.33 14.79
N ALA A 238 21.96 9.17 14.04
CA ALA A 238 21.46 10.45 13.59
C ALA A 238 20.24 10.31 12.66
N SER A 239 20.15 9.20 11.90
CA SER A 239 19.06 8.95 10.95
C SER A 239 17.68 8.82 11.61
N LEU A 240 17.62 8.34 12.86
CA LEU A 240 16.36 8.19 13.61
C LEU A 240 15.99 9.42 14.46
N LYS A 241 16.86 10.43 14.52
CA LYS A 241 16.71 11.57 15.44
C LYS A 241 15.39 12.31 15.25
N GLU A 242 15.04 12.63 14.00
CA GLU A 242 13.81 13.36 13.69
C GLU A 242 12.56 12.56 14.11
N LEU A 243 12.54 11.26 13.83
CA LEU A 243 11.46 10.36 14.22
C LEU A 243 11.33 10.23 15.72
N ILE A 244 12.42 9.97 16.45
CA ILE A 244 12.41 9.89 17.92
C ILE A 244 11.92 11.20 18.54
N ASN A 245 12.42 12.33 18.05
CA ASN A 245 12.05 13.63 18.59
C ASN A 245 10.59 13.99 18.33
N SER A 246 9.97 13.48 17.26
CA SER A 246 8.56 13.76 16.95
C SER A 246 7.58 13.35 18.07
N TYR A 247 8.00 12.47 18.97
CA TYR A 247 7.25 12.03 20.16
C TYR A 247 7.49 12.89 21.42
N ASP A 248 8.15 14.05 21.31
CA ASP A 248 8.45 14.95 22.44
C ASP A 248 7.22 15.44 23.22
N ILE A 249 6.04 15.41 22.59
CA ILE A 249 4.77 15.77 23.21
C ILE A 249 4.41 14.86 24.40
N PHE A 250 4.88 13.61 24.39
CA PHE A 250 4.66 12.65 25.46
C PHE A 250 5.73 12.72 26.54
N ASP A 251 6.95 13.12 26.18
CA ASP A 251 8.09 13.24 27.09
C ASP A 251 9.20 14.12 26.48
N SER A 252 9.41 15.30 27.08
CA SER A 252 10.45 16.25 26.67
C SER A 252 11.89 15.73 26.80
N THR A 253 12.13 14.65 27.56
CA THR A 253 13.45 14.05 27.71
C THR A 253 13.82 13.11 26.55
N GLY A 254 12.85 12.76 25.69
CA GLY A 254 13.03 11.88 24.54
C GLY A 254 13.09 10.39 24.89
N ASN A 255 12.91 10.01 26.16
CA ASN A 255 12.92 8.60 26.55
C ASN A 255 11.71 7.85 26.00
N TYR A 256 10.52 8.46 26.01
CA TYR A 256 9.34 7.86 25.39
C TYR A 256 9.57 7.53 23.91
N GLY A 257 10.04 8.50 23.12
CA GLY A 257 10.30 8.30 21.68
C GLY A 257 11.34 7.21 21.42
N ARG A 258 12.41 7.16 22.22
CA ARG A 258 13.43 6.09 22.15
C ARG A 258 12.83 4.72 22.43
N SER A 259 12.07 4.57 23.51
CA SER A 259 11.44 3.30 23.87
C SER A 259 10.38 2.87 22.86
N PHE A 260 9.60 3.80 22.34
CA PHE A 260 8.59 3.53 21.31
C PHE A 260 9.23 3.04 20.02
N VAL A 261 10.21 3.78 19.49
CA VAL A 261 10.91 3.40 18.24
C VAL A 261 11.66 2.07 18.41
N ALA A 262 12.33 1.85 19.55
CA ALA A 262 12.99 0.58 19.84
C ALA A 262 12.01 -0.60 19.82
N ASN A 263 10.83 -0.46 20.43
CA ASN A 263 9.78 -1.48 20.38
C ASN A 263 9.31 -1.75 18.94
N LYS A 264 9.07 -0.70 18.15
CA LYS A 264 8.69 -0.85 16.73
C LYS A 264 9.76 -1.54 15.88
N ILE A 265 11.04 -1.34 16.19
CA ILE A 265 12.13 -2.08 15.54
C ILE A 265 12.06 -3.58 15.86
N GLU A 266 11.78 -3.96 17.12
CA GLU A 266 11.60 -5.38 17.48
C GLU A 266 10.33 -6.00 16.86
N GLU A 267 9.24 -5.23 16.74
CA GLU A 267 8.06 -5.65 15.99
C GLU A 267 8.40 -5.94 14.52
N ILE A 268 9.19 -5.07 13.87
CA ILE A 268 9.68 -5.27 12.49
C ILE A 268 10.51 -6.55 12.38
N LYS A 269 11.47 -6.75 13.29
CA LYS A 269 12.33 -7.95 13.30
C LYS A 269 11.55 -9.24 13.51
N THR A 270 10.47 -9.19 14.29
CA THR A 270 9.60 -10.36 14.53
C THR A 270 8.74 -10.66 13.30
N ARG A 271 8.30 -9.63 12.58
CA ARG A 271 7.38 -9.74 11.45
C ARG A 271 8.06 -10.13 10.14
N PHE A 272 9.30 -9.71 9.91
CA PHE A 272 10.01 -9.92 8.64
C PHE A 272 11.28 -10.73 8.86
N SER A 273 11.45 -11.79 8.06
CA SER A 273 12.59 -12.72 8.21
C SER A 273 13.93 -12.12 7.82
N ASP A 274 13.95 -11.18 6.88
CA ASP A 274 15.14 -10.59 6.30
C ASP A 274 14.81 -9.23 5.62
N LEU A 275 15.84 -8.54 5.15
CA LEU A 275 15.70 -7.23 4.48
C LEU A 275 14.92 -7.33 3.16
N GLY A 276 15.01 -8.44 2.43
CA GLY A 276 14.24 -8.64 1.21
C GLY A 276 12.74 -8.77 1.49
N ASN A 277 12.38 -9.53 2.53
CA ASN A 277 11.02 -9.63 3.04
C ASN A 277 10.50 -8.29 3.55
N LEU A 278 11.33 -7.51 4.25
CA LEU A 278 10.98 -6.14 4.68
C LEU A 278 10.66 -5.24 3.47
N VAL A 279 11.51 -5.26 2.44
CA VAL A 279 11.27 -4.49 1.22
C VAL A 279 10.00 -4.94 0.52
N PHE A 280 9.83 -6.25 0.33
CA PHE A 280 8.74 -6.81 -0.45
C PHE A 280 7.36 -6.67 0.22
N HIS A 281 7.27 -6.87 1.54
CA HIS A 281 5.99 -6.91 2.25
C HIS A 281 5.61 -5.60 2.96
N GLU A 282 6.59 -4.76 3.30
CA GLU A 282 6.34 -3.47 3.96
C GLU A 282 6.64 -2.29 3.05
N ILE A 283 7.86 -2.18 2.55
CA ILE A 283 8.28 -0.95 1.85
C ILE A 283 7.58 -0.80 0.50
N GLN A 284 7.69 -1.80 -0.39
CA GLN A 284 7.16 -1.70 -1.76
C GLN A 284 5.67 -1.37 -1.81
N PRO A 285 4.76 -2.10 -1.11
CA PRO A 285 3.34 -1.81 -1.21
C PRO A 285 3.01 -0.41 -0.65
N LYS A 286 3.51 -0.05 0.53
CA LYS A 286 3.16 1.23 1.19
C LYS A 286 3.85 2.43 0.57
N PHE A 287 4.88 2.22 -0.24
CA PHE A 287 5.40 3.27 -1.11
C PHE A 287 4.38 3.72 -2.17
N GLY A 288 3.31 2.94 -2.39
CA GLY A 288 2.13 3.39 -3.12
C GLY A 288 1.53 4.70 -2.59
N ILE A 289 1.70 5.02 -1.29
CA ILE A 289 1.31 6.32 -0.73
C ILE A 289 2.07 7.47 -1.42
N VAL A 290 3.39 7.33 -1.57
CA VAL A 290 4.24 8.36 -2.20
C VAL A 290 3.86 8.53 -3.65
N ILE A 291 3.80 7.43 -4.41
CA ILE A 291 3.42 7.49 -5.83
C ILE A 291 1.98 7.98 -6.00
N GLY A 292 1.05 7.60 -5.12
CA GLY A 292 -0.33 8.08 -5.11
C GLY A 292 -0.43 9.60 -4.96
N LEU A 293 0.43 10.21 -4.12
CA LEU A 293 0.56 11.67 -4.03
C LEU A 293 1.09 12.29 -5.34
N LEU A 294 2.08 11.66 -6.00
CA LEU A 294 2.58 12.11 -7.30
C LEU A 294 1.53 12.01 -8.42
N LEU A 295 0.59 11.08 -8.28
CA LEU A 295 -0.53 10.89 -9.21
C LEU A 295 -1.68 11.89 -8.98
N LEU A 296 -1.70 12.63 -7.87
CA LEU A 296 -2.87 13.41 -7.46
C LEU A 296 -3.30 14.48 -8.47
N ASP A 297 -2.37 15.04 -9.24
CA ASP A 297 -2.68 16.04 -10.28
C ASP A 297 -2.86 15.46 -11.68
N LYS A 298 -2.80 14.13 -11.82
CA LYS A 298 -2.90 13.44 -13.11
C LYS A 298 -4.35 13.17 -13.47
N ASP A 299 -4.62 13.09 -14.75
CA ASP A 299 -5.94 12.74 -15.27
C ASP A 299 -6.13 11.21 -15.36
N LYS A 300 -7.38 10.80 -15.60
CA LYS A 300 -7.75 9.38 -15.71
C LYS A 300 -7.01 8.62 -16.82
N GLU A 301 -6.62 9.28 -17.91
CA GLU A 301 -5.92 8.63 -19.03
C GLU A 301 -4.48 8.31 -18.64
N PHE A 302 -3.83 9.19 -17.87
CA PHE A 302 -2.54 8.93 -17.27
C PHE A 302 -2.60 7.72 -16.32
N ILE A 303 -3.61 7.65 -15.45
CA ILE A 303 -3.80 6.51 -14.53
C ILE A 303 -4.02 5.20 -15.30
N LYS A 304 -4.90 5.20 -16.30
CA LYS A 304 -5.14 4.05 -17.18
C LYS A 304 -3.88 3.61 -17.92
N THR A 305 -3.06 4.56 -18.35
CA THR A 305 -1.77 4.26 -18.99
C THR A 305 -0.81 3.59 -18.01
N LEU A 306 -0.74 4.04 -16.76
CA LEU A 306 0.05 3.39 -15.71
C LEU A 306 -0.42 1.95 -15.46
N ILE A 307 -1.73 1.74 -15.32
CA ILE A 307 -2.34 0.39 -15.18
C ILE A 307 -1.90 -0.51 -16.34
N SER A 308 -2.00 -0.03 -17.58
CA SER A 308 -1.65 -0.80 -18.78
C SER A 308 -0.17 -1.17 -18.90
N LYS A 309 0.71 -0.50 -18.14
CA LYS A 309 2.16 -0.74 -18.12
C LYS A 309 2.64 -1.42 -16.84
N ASN A 310 1.77 -1.60 -15.85
CA ASN A 310 2.09 -2.21 -14.58
C ASN A 310 2.18 -3.74 -14.70
N THR A 311 3.32 -4.20 -15.22
CA THR A 311 3.68 -5.62 -15.28
C THR A 311 4.99 -5.85 -14.54
N ILE A 312 5.12 -7.02 -13.92
CA ILE A 312 6.37 -7.46 -13.29
C ILE A 312 7.50 -7.73 -14.32
N ASP A 313 7.17 -7.81 -15.62
CA ASP A 313 8.16 -7.96 -16.69
C ASP A 313 9.01 -6.71 -16.89
N ASN A 314 8.43 -5.54 -16.59
CA ASN A 314 9.14 -4.28 -16.66
C ASN A 314 9.81 -4.01 -15.31
N SER A 315 10.99 -3.40 -15.35
CA SER A 315 11.66 -2.90 -14.15
C SER A 315 10.78 -1.87 -13.43
N ILE A 316 10.67 -1.98 -12.10
CA ILE A 316 9.89 -0.99 -11.32
C ILE A 316 10.47 0.41 -11.51
N ARG A 317 11.80 0.50 -11.59
CA ARG A 317 12.52 1.75 -11.83
C ARG A 317 12.24 2.33 -13.20
N GLU A 318 12.21 1.50 -14.24
CA GLU A 318 11.91 1.96 -15.60
C GLU A 318 10.48 2.49 -15.71
N ILE A 319 9.52 1.85 -15.02
CA ILE A 319 8.15 2.38 -14.95
C ILE A 319 8.18 3.74 -14.24
N ILE A 320 8.79 3.85 -13.05
CA ILE A 320 8.87 5.13 -12.31
C ILE A 320 9.49 6.23 -13.19
N GLU A 321 10.65 6.01 -13.78
CA GLU A 321 11.35 7.00 -14.61
C GLU A 321 10.53 7.39 -15.86
N SER A 322 9.72 6.48 -16.41
CA SER A 322 8.88 6.77 -17.58
C SER A 322 7.65 7.62 -17.26
N PHE A 323 7.09 7.52 -16.05
CA PHE A 323 5.91 8.29 -15.62
C PHE A 323 6.29 9.53 -14.81
N PHE A 324 7.42 9.51 -14.13
CA PHE A 324 7.96 10.57 -13.28
C PHE A 324 9.44 10.82 -13.66
N PRO A 325 9.72 11.49 -14.79
CA PRO A 325 11.10 11.71 -15.25
C PRO A 325 11.98 12.49 -14.26
N ASP A 326 11.36 13.34 -13.42
CA ASP A 326 12.02 14.13 -12.38
C ASP A 326 11.83 13.52 -10.98
N TYR A 327 11.67 12.19 -10.90
CA TYR A 327 11.32 11.47 -9.66
C TYR A 327 12.18 11.86 -8.45
N ASP A 328 13.51 11.93 -8.62
CA ASP A 328 14.42 12.27 -7.51
C ASP A 328 14.08 13.65 -6.92
N VAL A 329 13.79 14.64 -7.78
CA VAL A 329 13.37 16.00 -7.36
C VAL A 329 12.01 15.96 -6.69
N GLU A 330 11.08 15.16 -7.20
CA GLU A 330 9.74 15.02 -6.63
C GLU A 330 9.75 14.39 -5.23
N VAL A 331 10.62 13.41 -5.00
CA VAL A 331 10.79 12.75 -3.69
C VAL A 331 11.56 13.61 -2.70
N ASP A 332 12.57 14.35 -3.15
CA ASP A 332 13.24 15.35 -2.30
C ASP A 332 12.26 16.41 -1.76
N GLN A 333 11.18 16.68 -2.53
CA GLN A 333 10.11 17.61 -2.17
C GLN A 333 8.88 16.91 -1.55
N LEU A 334 8.98 15.64 -1.15
CA LEU A 334 7.87 14.86 -0.62
C LEU A 334 7.18 15.56 0.56
N GLN A 335 7.95 16.21 1.43
CA GLN A 335 7.39 17.00 2.52
C GLN A 335 6.40 18.06 2.02
N MET A 336 6.78 18.83 0.99
CA MET A 336 5.92 19.88 0.45
C MET A 336 4.66 19.28 -0.18
N LYS A 337 4.80 18.19 -0.94
CA LYS A 337 3.65 17.49 -1.53
C LYS A 337 2.67 16.95 -0.48
N MET A 338 3.19 16.40 0.62
CA MET A 338 2.35 15.97 1.75
C MET A 338 1.64 17.15 2.42
N LEU A 339 2.35 18.26 2.67
CA LEU A 339 1.74 19.46 3.28
C LEU A 339 0.67 20.09 2.39
N ASP A 340 0.93 20.18 1.08
CA ASP A 340 -0.04 20.68 0.10
C ASP A 340 -1.31 19.80 0.10
N TYR A 341 -1.15 18.47 0.09
CA TYR A 341 -2.28 17.54 0.21
C TYR A 341 -3.04 17.70 1.53
N PHE A 342 -2.32 17.84 2.65
CA PHE A 342 -2.91 18.10 3.97
C PHE A 342 -3.58 19.49 4.06
N SER A 343 -3.34 20.37 3.08
CA SER A 343 -3.80 21.75 3.02
C SER A 343 -3.27 22.60 4.18
N LEU A 344 -1.96 22.52 4.43
CA LEU A 344 -1.25 23.20 5.53
C LEU A 344 -0.07 24.06 5.08
#